data_AF-T1L0V2-F1
#
_entry.id   AF-T1L0V2-F1
#
_cell.length_a   1.000
_cell.length_b   1.000
_cell.length_c   1.000
_cell.angle_alpha   90.00
_cell.angle_beta   90.00
_cell.angle_gamma   90.00
#
_symmetry.space_group_name_H-M   'P 1'
#
loop_
_entity.id
_entity.type
_entity.pdbx_description
1 polymer ?
#
loop_
_entity_poly.entity_id
_entity_poly.type
_entity_poly.pdbx_seq_one_letter_code
_entity_poly.pdbx_strand_id
1 'polypeptide(L)'
;MTAMNGFGHLNACIGIGSLIKRGHQVYFAFNDAYKETIEKYGFHYISFREYNDKNYSLINGLPLEALKESMKPDSSDKDSSNFLFEVAKGENCAMLNILEEMKPDICLADYLWFMPWMAKASCPVVSYYVVITTRSL
;
A
#
# COMPACT_ATOMS: atom_id res chain seq x y z
N MET A 1 8.12 -3.95 -1.16
CA MET A 1 6.68 -4.31 -1.08
C MET A 1 5.91 -3.12 -0.55
N THR A 2 4.66 -2.97 -0.94
CA THR A 2 3.75 -1.96 -0.38
C THR A 2 2.28 -2.39 -0.52
N ALA A 3 1.35 -1.67 0.08
CA ALA A 3 -0.08 -1.94 0.05
C ALA A 3 -0.89 -0.64 0.21
N MET A 4 -2.19 -0.72 -0.06
CA MET A 4 -3.15 0.27 0.40
C MET A 4 -3.26 0.24 1.92
N ASN A 5 -3.48 1.40 2.54
CA ASN A 5 -3.76 1.48 3.97
C ASN A 5 -5.00 0.66 4.35
N GLY A 6 -4.78 -0.44 5.07
CA GLY A 6 -5.81 -1.33 5.58
C GLY A 6 -5.24 -2.68 5.98
N PHE A 7 -5.72 -3.26 7.09
CA PHE A 7 -5.19 -4.52 7.61
C PHE A 7 -5.32 -5.69 6.62
N GLY A 8 -6.33 -5.71 5.75
CA GLY A 8 -6.49 -6.74 4.73
C GLY A 8 -5.31 -6.77 3.74
N HIS A 9 -5.04 -5.64 3.08
CA HIS A 9 -3.94 -5.51 2.12
C HIS A 9 -2.57 -5.66 2.79
N LEU A 10 -2.39 -5.09 3.99
CA LEU A 10 -1.16 -5.25 4.76
C LEU A 10 -0.88 -6.73 5.09
N ASN A 11 -1.88 -7.46 5.59
CA ASN A 11 -1.71 -8.87 5.97
C ASN A 11 -1.46 -9.76 4.75
N ALA A 12 -2.09 -9.47 3.61
CA ALA A 12 -1.81 -10.15 2.35
C ALA A 12 -0.33 -10.00 1.94
N CYS A 13 0.19 -8.77 1.96
CA CYS A 13 1.60 -8.49 1.71
C CYS A 13 2.54 -9.18 2.71
N ILE A 14 2.21 -9.20 4.00
CA ILE A 14 3.00 -9.89 5.03
C ILE A 14 3.05 -11.40 4.75
N GLY A 15 1.93 -12.00 4.37
CA GLY A 15 1.86 -13.43 4.04
C GLY A 15 2.78 -13.79 2.87
N ILE A 16 2.68 -13.06 1.76
CA ILE A 16 3.53 -13.26 0.57
C ILE A 16 5.00 -12.96 0.89
N GLY A 17 5.28 -11.84 1.57
CA GLY A 17 6.63 -11.44 1.94
C GLY A 17 7.33 -12.48 2.81
N SER A 18 6.58 -13.16 3.69
CA SER A 18 7.13 -14.21 4.56
C SER A 18 7.60 -15.45 3.79
N LEU A 19 7.03 -15.72 2.62
CA LEU A 19 7.49 -16.77 1.71
C LEU A 19 8.76 -16.33 0.97
N ILE A 20 8.78 -15.10 0.46
CA ILE A 20 9.87 -14.54 -0.35
C ILE A 20 11.15 -14.33 0.49
N LYS A 21 11.01 -13.89 1.75
CA LYS A 21 12.16 -13.56 2.62
C LYS A 21 13.12 -14.75 2.86
N ARG A 22 12.71 -15.98 2.57
CA ARG A 22 13.54 -17.20 2.74
C ARG A 22 14.78 -17.25 1.84
N GLY A 23 14.91 -16.35 0.87
CA GLY A 23 16.12 -16.20 0.05
C GLY A 23 16.39 -14.78 -0.45
N HIS A 24 15.60 -13.80 0.00
CA HIS A 24 15.65 -12.43 -0.51
C HIS A 24 15.56 -11.41 0.63
N GLN A 25 16.19 -10.26 0.46
CA GLN A 25 15.99 -9.13 1.35
C GLN A 25 14.68 -8.42 0.98
N VAL A 26 13.76 -8.33 1.94
CA VAL A 26 12.43 -7.77 1.70
C VAL A 26 12.27 -6.46 2.47
N TYR A 27 12.08 -5.39 1.70
CA TYR A 27 11.73 -4.07 2.21
C TYR A 27 10.23 -3.84 2.08
N PHE A 28 9.64 -3.16 3.05
CA PHE A 28 8.22 -2.87 3.11
C PHE A 28 8.02 -1.36 3.31
N ALA A 29 7.60 -0.68 2.25
CA ALA A 29 7.28 0.73 2.26
C ALA A 29 5.81 0.94 2.66
N PHE A 30 5.57 1.64 3.76
CA PHE A 30 4.21 1.81 4.29
C PHE A 30 4.08 3.02 5.22
N ASN A 31 2.90 3.17 5.84
CA ASN A 31 2.62 4.19 6.84
C ASN A 31 3.24 3.85 8.22
N ASP A 32 3.73 4.88 8.91
CA ASP A 32 4.41 4.81 10.22
C ASP A 32 3.58 4.12 11.30
N ALA A 33 2.25 4.20 11.23
CA ALA A 33 1.35 3.54 12.17
C ALA A 33 1.52 2.01 12.20
N TYR A 34 2.10 1.40 11.16
CA TYR A 34 2.28 -0.05 11.05
C TYR A 34 3.74 -0.50 11.15
N LYS A 35 4.68 0.42 11.42
CA LYS A 35 6.11 0.12 11.51
C LYS A 35 6.38 -1.08 12.42
N GLU A 36 5.90 -1.03 13.66
CA GLU A 36 6.12 -2.10 14.64
C GLU A 36 5.55 -3.44 14.17
N THR A 37 4.39 -3.43 13.50
CA THR A 37 3.78 -4.65 12.96
C THR A 37 4.64 -5.23 11.85
N ILE A 38 5.11 -4.41 10.92
CA ILE A 38 5.96 -4.82 9.79
C ILE A 38 7.30 -5.36 10.30
N GLU A 39 7.97 -4.63 11.19
CA GLU A 39 9.26 -5.02 11.77
C GLU A 39 9.15 -6.28 12.64
N LYS A 40 8.02 -6.51 13.32
CA LYS A 40 7.75 -7.74 14.07
C LYS A 40 7.78 -9.00 13.19
N TYR A 41 7.37 -8.90 11.93
CA TYR A 41 7.50 -10.01 10.96
C TYR A 41 8.90 -10.06 10.29
N GLY A 42 9.80 -9.17 10.70
CA GLY A 42 11.19 -9.12 10.31
C GLY A 42 11.42 -8.51 8.92
N PHE A 43 10.50 -7.71 8.40
CA PHE A 43 10.74 -6.94 7.18
C PHE A 43 11.54 -5.67 7.49
N HIS A 44 12.30 -5.18 6.51
CA HIS A 44 12.92 -3.85 6.61
C HIS A 44 11.86 -2.79 6.32
N TYR A 45 11.49 -2.00 7.32
CA TYR A 45 10.49 -0.95 7.16
C TYR A 45 11.06 0.29 6.43
N ILE A 46 10.27 0.87 5.53
CA ILE A 46 10.54 2.16 4.88
C ILE A 46 9.33 3.06 5.10
N SER A 47 9.56 4.27 5.61
CA SER A 47 8.49 5.23 5.87
C SER A 47 8.06 5.96 4.60
N PHE A 48 6.77 5.92 4.27
CA PHE A 48 6.25 6.83 3.24
C PHE A 48 6.45 8.30 3.59
N ARG A 49 6.43 8.66 4.88
CA ARG A 49 6.54 10.04 5.32
C ARG A 49 7.91 10.64 5.03
N GLU A 50 8.96 9.84 5.13
CA GLU A 50 10.33 10.28 4.85
C GLU A 50 10.56 10.57 3.36
N TYR A 51 9.84 9.88 2.49
CA TYR A 51 10.00 9.95 1.03
C TYR A 51 8.90 10.75 0.31
N ASN A 52 7.86 11.19 1.00
CA ASN A 52 6.78 11.97 0.40
C ASN A 52 7.10 13.48 0.34
N ASP A 53 6.59 14.17 -0.67
CA ASP A 53 6.55 15.63 -0.69
C ASP A 53 5.55 16.13 0.37
N LYS A 54 5.98 17.11 1.19
CA LYS A 54 5.18 17.72 2.26
C LYS A 54 3.89 18.37 1.75
N ASN A 55 3.81 18.65 0.45
CA ASN A 55 2.61 19.18 -0.21
C ASN A 55 1.50 18.13 -0.37
N TYR A 56 1.80 16.84 -0.26
CA TYR A 56 0.80 15.77 -0.33
C TYR A 56 0.49 15.19 1.04
N SER A 57 -0.79 14.92 1.29
CA SER A 57 -1.22 14.29 2.53
C SER A 57 -0.98 12.78 2.49
N LEU A 58 -0.46 12.24 3.59
CA LEU A 58 -0.47 10.81 3.90
C LEU A 58 -1.44 10.58 5.05
N ILE A 59 -2.14 9.44 5.04
CA ILE A 59 -3.16 9.15 6.03
C ILE A 59 -2.98 7.73 6.54
N ASN A 60 -3.29 7.49 7.81
CA ASN A 60 -3.04 6.21 8.50
C ASN A 60 -4.18 5.19 8.29
N GLY A 61 -5.15 5.51 7.42
CA GLY A 61 -6.34 4.71 7.16
C GLY A 61 -7.51 5.56 6.67
N LEU A 62 -8.55 4.89 6.16
CA LEU A 62 -9.83 5.50 5.87
C LEU A 62 -10.53 5.95 7.18
N PRO A 63 -10.93 7.22 7.31
CA PRO A 63 -11.76 7.66 8.42
C PRO A 63 -13.07 6.86 8.49
N LEU A 64 -13.49 6.49 9.70
CA LEU A 64 -14.70 5.71 9.92
C LEU A 64 -15.96 6.36 9.30
N GLU A 65 -16.03 7.69 9.33
CA GLU A 65 -17.15 8.42 8.73
C GLU A 65 -17.16 8.33 7.20
N ALA A 66 -15.99 8.45 6.55
CA ALA A 66 -15.86 8.23 5.11
C ALA A 66 -16.19 6.77 4.71
N LEU A 67 -15.87 5.81 5.57
CA LEU A 67 -16.25 4.40 5.39
C LEU A 67 -17.76 4.18 5.53
N LYS A 68 -18.41 4.83 6.51
CA LYS A 68 -19.86 4.74 6.70
C LYS A 68 -20.62 5.39 5.55
N GLU A 69 -20.10 6.49 5.00
CA GLU A 69 -20.71 7.19 3.87
C GLU A 69 -20.62 6.40 2.56
N SER A 70 -19.51 5.69 2.31
CA SER A 70 -19.36 4.83 1.13
C SER A 70 -20.23 3.58 1.14
N MET A 71 -20.78 3.20 2.30
CA MET A 71 -21.72 2.08 2.45
C MET A 71 -23.19 2.47 2.23
N LYS A 72 -23.49 3.76 2.06
CA LYS A 72 -24.86 4.22 1.76
C LYS A 72 -25.19 3.92 0.29
N PRO A 73 -26.34 3.29 -0.01
CA PRO A 73 -26.66 2.82 -1.37
C PRO A 73 -26.87 3.94 -2.41
N ASP A 74 -27.07 5.20 -1.99
CA ASP A 74 -27.36 6.35 -2.86
C ASP A 74 -26.28 7.44 -2.87
N SER A 75 -25.13 7.24 -2.21
CA SER A 75 -24.07 8.26 -2.20
C SER A 75 -23.26 8.22 -3.49
N SER A 76 -23.56 9.13 -4.42
CA SER A 76 -22.57 9.59 -5.40
C SER A 76 -21.51 10.46 -4.70
N ASP A 77 -20.84 9.94 -3.66
CA ASP A 77 -20.00 10.76 -2.78
C ASP A 77 -18.63 10.97 -3.41
N LYS A 78 -18.59 11.99 -4.29
CA LYS A 78 -17.38 12.60 -4.84
C LYS A 78 -16.34 12.85 -3.76
N ASP A 79 -16.74 13.21 -2.55
CA ASP A 79 -15.84 13.56 -1.46
C ASP A 79 -15.05 12.37 -0.91
N SER A 80 -15.67 11.19 -0.76
CA SER A 80 -14.98 9.97 -0.34
C SER A 80 -13.98 9.49 -1.40
N SER A 81 -14.36 9.57 -2.69
CA SER A 81 -13.47 9.24 -3.80
C SER A 81 -12.32 10.24 -3.94
N ASN A 82 -12.60 11.54 -3.82
CA ASN A 82 -11.59 12.60 -3.88
C ASN A 82 -10.57 12.42 -2.75
N PHE A 83 -11.02 12.10 -1.55
CA PHE A 83 -10.15 11.82 -0.42
C PHE A 83 -9.18 10.67 -0.73
N LEU A 84 -9.69 9.54 -1.23
CA LEU A 84 -8.85 8.39 -1.61
C LEU A 84 -7.85 8.75 -2.72
N PHE A 85 -8.26 9.56 -3.70
CA PHE A 85 -7.35 10.06 -4.73
C PHE A 85 -6.25 10.97 -4.17
N GLU A 86 -6.55 11.83 -3.19
CA GLU A 86 -5.53 12.68 -2.57
C GLU A 86 -4.51 11.85 -1.78
N VAL A 87 -4.93 10.82 -1.04
CA VAL A 87 -3.99 9.88 -0.37
C VAL A 87 -3.10 9.20 -1.40
N ALA A 88 -3.70 8.75 -2.50
CA ALA A 88 -3.00 8.06 -3.55
C ALA A 88 -1.90 8.92 -4.19
N LYS A 89 -2.05 10.26 -4.23
CA LYS A 89 -0.98 11.16 -4.70
C LYS A 89 0.24 11.13 -3.78
N GLY A 90 0.04 11.18 -2.46
CA GLY A 90 1.13 11.12 -1.49
C GLY A 90 1.88 9.80 -1.54
N GLU A 91 1.15 8.69 -1.55
CA GLU A 91 1.77 7.35 -1.69
C GLU A 91 2.49 7.19 -3.04
N ASN A 92 1.90 7.72 -4.13
CA ASN A 92 2.54 7.70 -5.43
C ASN A 92 3.84 8.51 -5.45
N CYS A 93 3.87 9.67 -4.82
CA CYS A 93 5.08 10.49 -4.70
C CYS A 93 6.16 9.76 -3.89
N ALA A 94 5.80 9.24 -2.72
CA ALA A 94 6.72 8.48 -1.87
C ALA A 94 7.32 7.28 -2.62
N MET A 95 6.49 6.50 -3.31
CA MET A 95 6.95 5.33 -4.06
C MET A 95 7.92 5.67 -5.18
N LEU A 96 7.70 6.76 -5.92
CA LEU A 96 8.63 7.20 -6.96
C LEU A 96 10.02 7.53 -6.38
N ASN A 97 10.06 8.24 -5.25
CA ASN A 97 11.31 8.60 -4.59
C ASN A 97 12.02 7.37 -4.00
N ILE A 98 11.26 6.44 -3.40
CA ILE A 98 11.80 5.16 -2.90
C ILE A 98 12.40 4.34 -4.04
N LEU A 99 11.75 4.28 -5.20
CA LEU A 99 12.25 3.54 -6.36
C LEU A 99 13.56 4.11 -6.91
N GLU A 100 13.69 5.44 -6.93
CA GLU A 100 14.90 6.12 -7.38
C GLU A 100 16.10 5.83 -6.47
N GLU A 101 15.88 5.83 -5.15
CA GLU A 101 16.93 5.61 -4.16
C GLU A 101 17.29 4.11 -4.02
N MET A 102 16.28 3.27 -3.80
CA MET A 102 16.49 1.86 -3.45
C MET A 102 16.75 0.96 -4.65
N LYS A 103 16.24 1.33 -5.83
CA LYS A 103 16.35 0.57 -7.09
C LYS A 103 16.10 -0.94 -6.91
N PRO A 104 14.91 -1.35 -6.41
CA PRO A 104 14.62 -2.75 -6.16
C PRO A 104 14.55 -3.58 -7.45
N ASP A 105 14.87 -4.88 -7.37
CA ASP A 105 14.78 -5.81 -8.51
C ASP A 105 13.33 -6.09 -8.94
N ILE A 106 12.40 -6.08 -7.98
CA ILE A 106 10.97 -6.31 -8.20
C ILE A 106 10.15 -5.60 -7.14
N CYS A 107 8.99 -5.08 -7.53
CA CYS A 107 8.02 -4.51 -6.63
C CYS A 107 6.75 -5.35 -6.56
N LEU A 108 6.23 -5.50 -5.34
CA LEU A 108 4.97 -6.17 -5.04
C LEU A 108 4.05 -5.15 -4.39
N ALA A 109 2.83 -5.00 -4.91
CA ALA A 109 1.89 -3.98 -4.47
C ALA A 109 0.45 -4.52 -4.41
N ASP A 110 -0.19 -4.36 -3.25
CA ASP A 110 -1.60 -4.70 -3.03
C ASP A 110 -2.44 -3.43 -2.91
N TYR A 111 -3.01 -2.97 -4.02
CA TYR A 111 -3.85 -1.79 -4.10
C TYR A 111 -5.21 -2.13 -4.71
N LEU A 112 -6.24 -1.35 -4.35
CA LEU A 112 -7.57 -1.48 -4.95
C LEU A 112 -7.60 -1.10 -6.43
N TRP A 113 -6.67 -0.25 -6.87
CA TRP A 113 -6.51 0.22 -8.24
C TRP A 113 -5.04 0.34 -8.61
N PHE A 114 -4.79 0.38 -9.91
CA PHE A 114 -3.44 0.55 -10.43
C PHE A 114 -2.92 1.97 -10.17
N MET A 115 -1.77 2.09 -9.52
CA MET A 115 -1.16 3.38 -9.15
C MET A 115 -0.19 3.87 -10.24
N PRO A 116 -0.11 5.18 -10.53
CA PRO A 116 0.75 5.68 -11.61
C PRO A 116 2.24 5.31 -11.48
N TRP A 117 2.77 5.23 -10.25
CA TRP A 117 4.15 4.82 -9.99
C TRP A 117 4.44 3.42 -10.53
N MET A 118 3.44 2.54 -10.57
CA MET A 118 3.60 1.16 -11.02
C MET A 118 3.90 1.07 -12.52
N ALA A 119 3.39 2.01 -13.32
CA ALA A 119 3.74 2.12 -14.75
C ALA A 119 5.08 2.83 -14.99
N LYS A 120 5.55 3.64 -14.03
CA LYS A 120 6.80 4.41 -14.13
C LYS A 120 8.00 3.68 -13.53
N ALA A 121 7.77 2.61 -12.78
CA ALA A 121 8.83 1.83 -12.18
C ALA A 121 9.76 1.26 -13.25
N SER A 122 11.07 1.35 -13.00
CA SER A 122 12.10 0.77 -13.86
C SER A 122 12.27 -0.75 -13.68
N CYS A 123 11.65 -1.31 -12.64
CA CYS A 123 11.62 -2.74 -12.35
C CYS A 123 10.21 -3.33 -12.57
N PRO A 124 10.09 -4.65 -12.73
CA PRO A 124 8.80 -5.31 -12.78
C PRO A 124 7.96 -5.03 -11.52
N VAL A 125 6.67 -4.70 -11.73
CA VAL A 125 5.71 -4.51 -10.65
C VAL A 125 4.61 -5.56 -10.75
N VAL A 126 4.47 -6.36 -9.71
CA VAL A 126 3.41 -7.36 -9.57
C VAL A 126 2.33 -6.78 -8.66
N SER A 127 1.20 -6.45 -9.27
CA SER A 127 -0.04 -6.19 -8.54
C SER A 127 -0.76 -7.51 -8.27
N TYR A 128 -1.26 -7.71 -7.07
CA TYR A 128 -2.15 -8.84 -6.79
C TYR A 128 -3.39 -8.39 -6.04
N TYR A 129 -4.49 -9.06 -6.37
CA TYR A 129 -5.74 -9.02 -5.62
C TYR A 129 -5.86 -10.38 -4.91
N VAL A 130 -5.79 -10.39 -3.58
CA VAL A 130 -6.02 -11.63 -2.84
C VAL A 130 -7.52 -11.91 -2.79
N VAL A 131 -7.98 -12.83 -3.64
CA VAL A 131 -9.34 -13.41 -3.54
C VAL A 131 -9.25 -14.67 -2.68
N ILE A 132 -9.71 -14.58 -1.44
CA ILE A 132 -9.87 -15.76 -0.57
C ILE A 132 -11.14 -16.48 -1.01
N THR A 133 -11.01 -17.59 -1.74
CA THR A 133 -12.14 -18.52 -1.93
C THR A 133 -12.07 -19.58 -0.85
N THR A 134 -13.11 -19.71 -0.05
CA THR A 134 -13.30 -20.88 0.82
C THR A 134 -13.98 -21.96 -0.01
N ARG A 135 -13.34 -23.13 -0.17
CA ARG A 135 -14.08 -24.33 -0.54
C ARG A 135 -14.81 -24.79 0.72
N SER A 136 -16.13 -24.71 0.73
CA SER A 136 -16.95 -25.50 1.63
C SER A 136 -16.62 -26.98 1.36
N LEU A 137 -16.13 -27.69 2.39
CA LEU A 137 -16.06 -29.15 2.37
C LEU A 137 -17.45 -29.74 2.57
#